data_AF-A0A343TJG8-F1
#
_entry.id   AF-A0A343TJG8-F1
#
_cell.length_a   1.000
_cell.length_b   1.000
_cell.length_c   1.000
_cell.angle_alpha   90.00
_cell.angle_beta   90.00
_cell.angle_gamma   90.00
#
_symmetry.space_group_name_H-M   'P 1'
#
loop_
_entity.id
_entity.type
_entity.pdbx_description
1 polymer ?
#
loop_
_entity_poly.entity_id
_entity_poly.type
_entity_poly.pdbx_seq_one_letter_code
_entity_poly.pdbx_strand_id
1 'polypeptide(L)'
;MTLRVDTTQKKDTWQLSCPECGSRNWRANDGYFECRACTHSGRELYDEVDERLRSREEIEFVGSHANWKAPYAVEPGDDEEGETETDSKREVVR
;
A
#
# COMPACT_ATOMS: atom_id res chain seq x y z
N MET A 1 5.58 6.39 -21.71
CA MET A 1 4.32 6.69 -21.00
C MET A 1 4.45 6.17 -19.59
N THR A 2 4.23 7.02 -18.57
CA THR A 2 4.38 6.65 -17.16
C THR A 2 3.09 5.98 -16.66
N LEU A 3 3.21 4.82 -16.04
CA LEU A 3 2.12 4.10 -15.39
C LEU A 3 1.89 4.73 -14.01
N ARG A 4 0.67 5.21 -13.75
CA ARG A 4 0.30 5.78 -12.47
C ARG A 4 -0.42 4.72 -11.63
N VAL A 5 0.14 4.39 -10.46
CA VAL A 5 -0.41 3.42 -9.51
C VAL A 5 -0.92 4.18 -8.29
N ASP A 6 -2.24 4.21 -8.12
CA ASP A 6 -2.88 4.74 -6.92
C ASP A 6 -2.88 3.69 -5.82
N THR A 7 -2.03 3.92 -4.83
CA THR A 7 -1.84 3.03 -3.69
C THR A 7 -2.99 3.06 -2.66
N THR A 8 -3.99 3.91 -2.85
CA THR A 8 -5.24 3.87 -2.07
C THR A 8 -6.27 2.92 -2.68
N GLN A 9 -6.12 2.57 -3.97
CA GLN A 9 -7.01 1.66 -4.68
C GLN A 9 -6.40 0.26 -4.71
N LYS A 10 -7.05 -0.71 -4.04
CA LYS A 10 -6.56 -2.11 -3.97
C LYS A 10 -6.33 -2.71 -5.37
N LYS A 11 -7.24 -2.47 -6.32
CA LYS A 11 -7.13 -2.99 -7.69
C LYS A 11 -5.83 -2.56 -8.38
N ASP A 12 -5.45 -1.29 -8.28
CA ASP A 12 -4.29 -0.72 -8.95
C ASP A 12 -3.00 -1.09 -8.20
N THR A 13 -3.08 -1.17 -6.87
CA THR A 13 -1.96 -1.55 -5.98
C THR A 13 -1.42 -2.96 -6.25
N TRP A 14 -2.29 -3.87 -6.70
CA TRP A 14 -2.00 -5.29 -6.89
C TRP A 14 -1.91 -5.70 -8.37
N GLN A 15 -1.91 -4.77 -9.32
CA GLN A 15 -1.75 -5.10 -10.75
C GLN A 15 -0.30 -5.47 -11.13
N LEU A 16 0.66 -5.07 -10.31
CA LEU A 16 2.08 -5.34 -10.52
C LEU A 16 2.53 -6.51 -9.65
N SER A 17 3.38 -7.36 -10.20
CA SER A 17 3.90 -8.56 -9.55
C SER A 17 5.42 -8.66 -9.64
N CYS A 18 6.01 -9.47 -8.75
CA CYS A 18 7.42 -9.79 -8.78
C CYS A 18 7.72 -10.66 -10.01
N PRO A 19 8.71 -10.30 -10.86
CA PRO A 19 9.01 -11.06 -12.06
C PRO A 19 9.57 -12.47 -11.77
N GLU A 20 10.21 -12.67 -10.62
CA GLU A 20 10.85 -13.94 -10.27
C GLU A 20 9.86 -15.01 -9.80
N CYS A 21 8.81 -14.61 -9.08
CA CYS A 21 7.91 -15.56 -8.40
C CYS A 21 6.42 -15.27 -8.63
N GLY A 22 6.07 -14.23 -9.38
CA GLY A 22 4.69 -13.79 -9.61
C GLY A 22 3.99 -13.20 -8.39
N SER A 23 4.66 -13.10 -7.24
CA SER A 23 4.02 -12.57 -6.03
C SER A 23 3.77 -11.07 -6.15
N ARG A 24 2.57 -10.63 -5.79
CA ARG A 24 2.22 -9.21 -5.69
C ARG A 24 2.69 -8.58 -4.38
N ASN A 25 3.23 -9.39 -3.46
CA ASN A 25 3.74 -8.96 -2.16
C ASN A 25 5.18 -8.41 -2.28
N TRP A 26 5.30 -7.19 -2.78
CA TRP A 26 6.57 -6.46 -2.89
C TRP A 26 6.46 -5.07 -2.26
N ARG A 27 7.59 -4.45 -1.93
CA ARG A 27 7.68 -3.07 -1.43
C ARG A 27 8.58 -2.22 -2.30
N ALA A 28 8.26 -0.94 -2.45
CA ALA A 28 9.18 0.04 -2.99
C ALA A 28 10.04 0.61 -1.84
N ASN A 29 11.36 0.58 -1.99
CA ASN A 29 12.31 1.15 -1.03
C ASN A 29 13.53 1.70 -1.79
N ASP A 30 13.93 2.95 -1.51
CA ASP A 30 15.13 3.60 -2.08
C ASP A 30 15.31 3.43 -3.60
N GLY A 31 14.21 3.49 -4.38
CA GLY A 31 14.26 3.33 -5.84
C GLY A 31 14.35 1.89 -6.34
N TYR A 32 14.26 0.91 -5.45
CA TYR A 32 14.17 -0.53 -5.75
C TYR A 32 12.83 -1.11 -5.32
N PHE A 33 12.51 -2.27 -5.86
CA PHE A 33 11.41 -3.12 -5.45
C PHE A 33 11.96 -4.37 -4.78
N GLU A 34 11.50 -4.66 -3.57
CA GLU A 34 11.85 -5.87 -2.84
C GLU A 34 10.61 -6.75 -2.69
N CYS A 35 10.66 -7.96 -3.23
CA CYS A 35 9.62 -8.97 -3.06
C CYS A 35 9.74 -9.64 -1.70
N ARG A 36 8.69 -9.58 -0.88
CA ARG A 36 8.68 -10.21 0.44
C ARG A 36 8.40 -11.71 0.40
N ALA A 37 7.95 -12.24 -0.73
CA ALA A 37 7.70 -13.67 -0.88
C ALA A 37 8.98 -14.45 -1.20
N CYS A 38 9.79 -13.95 -2.14
CA CYS A 38 11.02 -14.62 -2.58
C CYS A 38 12.30 -13.87 -2.22
N THR A 39 12.21 -12.73 -1.53
CA THR A 39 13.35 -11.86 -1.13
C THR A 39 14.13 -11.23 -2.29
N HIS A 40 13.67 -11.39 -3.54
CA HIS A 40 14.29 -10.77 -4.70
C HIS A 40 14.18 -9.24 -4.65
N SER A 41 15.27 -8.56 -4.98
CA SER A 41 15.34 -7.11 -5.09
C SER A 41 15.74 -6.70 -6.50
N GLY A 42 14.96 -5.83 -7.12
CA GLY A 42 15.17 -5.38 -8.49
C GLY A 42 14.65 -3.96 -8.73
N ARG A 43 14.79 -3.45 -9.95
CA ARG A 43 14.23 -2.14 -10.35
C ARG A 43 13.01 -2.28 -11.24
N GLU A 44 12.52 -3.49 -11.42
CA GLU A 44 11.44 -3.83 -12.36
C GLU A 44 10.33 -4.60 -11.63
N LEU A 45 9.10 -4.39 -12.10
CA LEU A 45 7.94 -5.21 -11.75
C LEU A 45 7.26 -5.67 -13.03
N TYR A 46 6.61 -6.82 -12.96
CA TYR A 46 5.80 -7.32 -14.07
C TYR A 46 4.39 -6.76 -13.97
N ASP A 47 3.96 -6.09 -15.04
CA ASP A 47 2.63 -5.54 -15.21
C ASP A 47 1.74 -6.60 -15.87
N GLU A 48 0.77 -7.12 -15.11
CA GLU A 48 -0.14 -8.15 -15.60
C GLU A 48 -1.17 -7.62 -16.60
N VAL A 49 -1.37 -6.30 -16.68
CA VAL A 49 -2.34 -5.69 -17.60
C VAL A 49 -1.72 -5.50 -18.99
N ASP A 50 -0.49 -4.98 -19.03
CA ASP A 50 0.25 -4.75 -20.28
C ASP A 50 1.20 -5.92 -20.64
N GLU A 51 1.17 -6.99 -19.85
CA GLU A 51 1.97 -8.22 -19.99
C GLU A 51 3.49 -7.96 -20.18
N ARG A 52 4.03 -6.94 -19.50
CA ARG A 52 5.43 -6.50 -19.68
C ARG A 52 6.13 -6.11 -18.38
N LEU A 53 7.47 -6.14 -18.41
CA LEU A 53 8.28 -5.52 -17.36
C LEU A 53 8.18 -4.00 -17.43
N ARG A 54 8.02 -3.39 -16.26
CA ARG A 54 8.00 -1.94 -16.03
C ARG A 54 9.15 -1.59 -15.11
N SER A 55 10.02 -0.72 -15.58
CA SER A 55 11.10 -0.16 -14.74
C SER A 55 10.53 0.82 -13.71
N ARG A 56 11.21 1.00 -12.59
CA ARG A 56 10.82 1.92 -11.52
C ARG A 56 10.56 3.34 -12.03
N GLU A 57 11.34 3.80 -13.01
CA GLU A 57 11.21 5.12 -13.66
C GLU A 57 9.98 5.26 -14.56
N GLU A 58 9.41 4.14 -15.01
CA GLU A 58 8.14 4.11 -15.74
C GLU A 58 6.92 4.09 -14.82
N ILE A 59 7.11 4.00 -13.50
CA ILE A 59 6.02 3.86 -12.52
C ILE A 59 5.98 5.07 -11.58
N GLU A 60 4.84 5.75 -11.54
CA GLU A 60 4.53 6.80 -10.58
C GLU A 60 3.58 6.24 -9.51
N PHE A 61 4.05 6.13 -8.27
CA PHE A 61 3.20 5.78 -7.13
C PHE A 61 2.58 7.03 -6.53
N VAL A 62 1.26 7.01 -6.34
CA VAL A 62 0.50 8.12 -5.74
C VAL A 62 -0.41 7.63 -4.63
N GLY A 63 -0.85 8.52 -3.75
CA GLY A 63 -1.66 8.20 -2.58
C GLY A 63 -0.86 8.11 -1.27
N SER A 64 -1.58 7.94 -0.15
CA SER A 64 -0.99 7.94 1.20
C SER A 64 0.03 6.81 1.43
N HIS A 65 -0.04 5.72 0.68
CA HIS A 65 0.91 4.61 0.76
C HIS A 65 2.02 4.67 -0.31
N ALA A 66 2.12 5.77 -1.08
CA ALA A 66 3.07 5.90 -2.19
C ALA A 66 4.53 5.91 -1.73
N ASN A 67 4.82 6.62 -0.64
CA ASN A 67 6.16 6.62 -0.06
C ASN A 67 6.50 5.24 0.53
N TRP A 68 5.49 4.51 1.03
CA TRP A 68 5.65 3.38 1.93
C TRP A 68 4.69 2.22 1.52
N LYS A 69 5.10 1.35 0.58
CA LYS A 69 4.69 -0.09 0.65
C LYS A 69 5.38 -0.76 1.86
N ALA A 70 5.40 -0.08 3.01
CA ALA A 70 5.84 -0.57 4.30
C ALA A 70 4.74 -1.47 4.91
N PRO A 71 5.08 -2.48 5.72
CA PRO A 71 4.15 -3.51 6.17
C PRO A 71 3.06 -3.05 7.16
N TYR A 72 2.96 -1.77 7.53
CA TYR A 72 2.00 -1.31 8.53
C TYR A 72 1.60 0.13 8.18
N ALA A 73 0.47 0.30 7.49
CA ALA A 73 -0.20 1.59 7.53
C ALA A 73 -0.76 1.72 8.95
N VAL A 74 -0.33 2.76 9.66
CA VAL A 74 -1.08 3.28 10.80
C VAL A 74 -2.51 3.44 10.31
N GLU A 75 -3.47 2.84 11.02
CA GLU A 75 -4.89 3.01 10.71
C GLU A 75 -5.15 4.50 10.48
N PRO A 76 -5.84 4.90 9.40
CA PRO A 76 -6.24 6.28 9.26
C PRO A 76 -6.94 6.65 10.56
N GLY A 77 -6.43 7.66 11.26
CA GLY A 77 -7.17 8.26 12.35
C GLY A 77 -8.50 8.68 11.76
N ASP A 78 -9.56 7.97 12.13
CA ASP A 78 -10.93 8.45 12.03
C ASP A 78 -11.04 9.67 12.94
N ASP A 79 -10.54 10.81 12.47
CA ASP A 79 -11.08 12.12 12.83
C ASP A 79 -12.43 12.24 12.11
N GLU A 80 -13.44 11.57 12.65
CA GLU A 80 -14.84 11.99 12.50
C GLU A 80 -15.41 12.27 13.89
N GLU A 81 -15.52 13.56 14.17
CA GLU A 81 -16.36 14.13 15.21
C GLU A 81 -17.78 13.57 15.09
N GLY A 82 -18.29 12.99 16.19
CA GLY A 82 -19.60 12.35 16.22
C GLY A 82 -20.07 12.09 17.65
N GLU A 83 -20.28 13.18 18.38
CA GLU A 83 -21.17 13.35 19.53
C GLU A 83 -22.14 12.18 19.82
N THR A 84 -21.96 11.51 20.96
CA THR A 84 -23.07 10.90 21.71
C THR A 84 -22.95 11.20 23.20
N GLU A 85 -23.78 12.16 23.62
CA GLU A 85 -24.60 12.14 24.83
C GLU A 85 -23.96 11.64 26.13
N THR A 86 -23.60 12.61 26.97
CA THR A 86 -23.52 12.43 28.41
C THR A 86 -24.88 11.98 28.96
N ASP A 87 -24.99 10.78 29.52
CA ASP A 87 -25.99 10.54 30.56
C ASP A 87 -25.44 9.77 31.76
N SER A 88 -25.92 10.22 32.90
CA SER A 88 -25.53 9.87 34.25
C SER A 88 -25.86 8.42 34.60
N LYS A 89 -24.91 7.72 35.25
CA LYS A 89 -25.28 7.05 36.51
C LYS A 89 -24.12 6.89 37.48
N ARG A 90 -24.14 7.80 38.44
CA ARG A 90 -23.56 7.67 39.77
C ARG A 90 -24.28 6.55 40.51
N GLU A 91 -23.62 5.43 40.80
CA GLU A 91 -23.93 4.66 42.00
C GLU A 91 -22.64 4.36 42.77
N VAL A 92 -22.62 4.92 43.97
CA VAL A 92 -21.55 4.93 44.95
C VAL A 92 -21.66 3.64 45.77
N VAL A 93 -20.50 3.01 45.94
CA VAL A 93 -20.22 1.97 46.92
C VAL A 93 -20.76 2.34 48.30
N ARG A 94 -21.59 1.48 48.88
CA ARG A 94 -21.63 1.22 50.32
C ARG A 94 -21.96 -0.24 50.58
#